data_AF-A0A265Q9R0-F1
#
_entry.id   AF-A0A265Q9R0-F1
#
_cell.length_a   1.000
_cell.length_b   1.000
_cell.length_c   1.000
_cell.angle_alpha   90.00
_cell.angle_beta   90.00
_cell.angle_gamma   90.00
#
_symmetry.space_group_name_H-M   'P 1'
#
loop_
_entity.id
_entity.type
_entity.pdbx_description
1 polymer ?
#
loop_
_entity_poly.entity_id
_entity_poly.type
_entity_poly.pdbx_seq_one_letter_code
_entity_poly.pdbx_strand_id
1 'polypeptide(L)'
;MKKLQIKFIAVFILIAMLLSLNLSNISSAAINSSSSNVKNVILLIPDGMSVSATAIARYMLNGNEDGSNKLVMDQYATGLITTTWAHGPITDSAPAGTAYAIGHKSLNGSLGIDANKTPKATILEAAQLEGKAVGLIATSEFMHATPAAFSSHEMKRSNYATIAEQILNQDIDVLLGTGVSKVDTKELDILAIAKSNGFEIASNKTEMQKSNAKKTLGKFF
;
A
#
# COMPACT_ATOMS: atom_id res chain seq x y z
N MET A 1 67.18 -6.07 13.05
CA MET A 1 65.79 -6.48 12.74
C MET A 1 64.75 -6.01 13.78
N LYS A 2 64.90 -6.29 15.09
CA LYS A 2 63.90 -5.91 16.12
C LYS A 2 63.57 -4.41 16.21
N LYS A 3 64.57 -3.51 16.10
CA LYS A 3 64.34 -2.04 16.14
C LYS A 3 63.52 -1.49 14.95
N LEU A 4 63.59 -2.14 13.79
CA LEU A 4 62.85 -1.72 12.59
C LEU A 4 61.37 -2.13 12.66
N GLN A 5 61.10 -3.31 13.24
CA GLN A 5 59.74 -3.79 13.49
C GLN A 5 59.00 -2.92 14.52
N ILE A 6 59.69 -2.46 15.58
CA ILE A 6 59.11 -1.56 16.58
C ILE A 6 58.71 -0.21 15.97
N LYS A 7 59.54 0.35 15.06
CA LYS A 7 59.20 1.59 14.35
C LYS A 7 57.98 1.42 13.44
N PHE A 8 57.86 0.28 12.74
CA PHE A 8 56.69 -0.02 11.92
C PHE A 8 55.40 -0.15 12.74
N ILE A 9 55.44 -0.83 13.88
CA ILE A 9 54.30 -0.98 14.77
C ILE A 9 53.88 0.38 15.35
N ALA A 10 54.83 1.22 15.76
CA ALA A 10 54.53 2.55 16.28
C ALA A 10 53.87 3.46 15.22
N VAL A 11 54.34 3.42 13.97
CA VAL A 11 53.74 4.17 12.86
C VAL A 11 52.34 3.65 12.54
N PHE A 12 52.12 2.33 12.56
CA PHE A 12 50.81 1.74 12.31
C PHE A 12 49.79 2.11 13.39
N ILE A 13 50.19 2.09 14.67
CA ILE A 13 49.34 2.53 15.78
C ILE A 13 49.01 4.02 15.67
N LEU A 14 49.98 4.86 15.29
CA LEU A 14 49.77 6.29 15.10
C LEU A 14 48.78 6.58 13.96
N ILE A 15 48.89 5.87 12.84
CA ILE A 15 47.97 5.99 11.70
C ILE A 15 46.55 5.53 12.10
N ALA A 16 46.43 4.42 12.84
CA ALA A 16 45.13 3.93 13.33
C ALA A 16 44.48 4.93 14.32
N MET A 17 45.27 5.56 15.19
CA MET A 17 44.79 6.61 16.09
C MET A 17 44.32 7.85 15.31
N LEU A 18 45.09 8.31 14.32
CA LEU A 18 44.74 9.43 13.45
C LEU A 18 43.47 9.18 12.61
N LEU A 19 43.24 7.94 12.18
CA LEU A 19 42.00 7.54 11.51
C LEU A 19 40.80 7.55 12.47
N SER A 20 40.98 7.11 13.71
CA SER A 20 39.89 7.08 14.71
C SER A 20 39.44 8.48 15.17
N LEU A 21 40.34 9.47 15.14
CA LEU A 21 40.04 10.88 15.47
C LEU A 21 39.25 11.62 14.39
N ASN A 22 39.22 11.12 13.14
CA ASN A 22 38.47 11.74 12.04
C ASN A 22 37.05 11.19 11.88
N LEU A 23 36.67 10.13 12.61
CA LEU A 23 35.32 9.56 12.56
C LEU A 23 34.31 10.25 13.48
N SER A 24 34.77 11.13 14.38
CA SER A 24 33.93 11.83 15.35
C SER A 24 33.27 13.10 14.82
N ASN A 25 33.64 13.53 13.61
CA ASN A 25 33.13 14.75 12.95
C ASN A 25 32.26 14.46 11.73
N ILE A 26 31.63 13.29 11.65
CA ILE A 26 30.42 13.15 10.83
C ILE A 26 29.33 13.93 11.56
N SER A 27 29.36 15.24 11.34
CA SER A 27 28.31 16.17 11.69
C SER A 27 27.00 15.51 11.31
N SER A 28 26.16 15.21 12.31
CA SER A 28 24.78 14.86 12.07
C SER A 28 24.22 16.01 11.27
N ALA A 29 24.11 15.83 9.95
CA ALA A 29 23.35 16.71 9.11
C ALA A 29 21.96 16.69 9.72
N ALA A 30 21.66 17.69 10.53
CA ALA A 30 20.36 17.90 11.10
C ALA A 30 19.45 18.02 9.89
N ILE A 31 18.73 16.94 9.62
CA ILE A 31 17.62 16.95 8.69
C ILE A 31 16.65 17.92 9.35
N ASN A 32 16.73 19.19 8.94
CA ASN A 32 15.68 20.17 9.14
C ASN A 32 14.50 19.68 8.29
N SER A 33 13.85 18.60 8.74
CA SER A 33 12.52 18.27 8.29
C SER A 33 11.65 19.37 8.87
N SER A 34 11.43 20.43 8.10
CA SER A 34 10.21 21.20 8.26
C SER A 34 9.08 20.19 8.13
N SER A 35 8.58 19.70 9.27
CA SER A 35 7.51 18.73 9.34
C SER A 35 6.24 19.47 8.90
N SER A 36 6.12 19.68 7.60
CA SER A 36 4.87 20.13 7.02
C SER A 36 3.84 19.07 7.38
N ASN A 37 2.76 19.51 8.01
CA ASN A 37 1.73 18.59 8.48
C ASN A 37 1.05 17.96 7.26
N VAL A 38 1.29 16.68 7.01
CA VAL A 38 0.71 15.93 5.90
C VAL A 38 -0.78 15.75 6.16
N LYS A 39 -1.61 16.38 5.33
CA LYS A 39 -3.07 16.35 5.52
C LYS A 39 -3.73 15.12 4.89
N ASN A 40 -3.23 14.69 3.74
CA ASN A 40 -3.82 13.68 2.88
C ASN A 40 -2.77 12.68 2.41
N VAL A 41 -3.17 11.41 2.28
CA VAL A 41 -2.33 10.33 1.73
C VAL A 41 -3.10 9.65 0.62
N ILE A 42 -2.46 9.47 -0.53
CA ILE A 42 -2.99 8.68 -1.65
C ILE A 42 -2.00 7.55 -1.89
N LEU A 43 -2.45 6.31 -1.71
CA LEU A 43 -1.67 5.11 -1.98
C LEU A 43 -2.15 4.49 -3.30
N LEU A 44 -1.25 4.37 -4.26
CA LEU A 44 -1.51 3.70 -5.53
C LEU A 44 -0.82 2.34 -5.53
N ILE A 45 -1.60 1.26 -5.59
CA ILE A 45 -1.09 -0.12 -5.62
C ILE A 45 -1.30 -0.72 -7.02
N PRO A 46 -0.25 -0.80 -7.85
CA PRO A 46 -0.29 -1.51 -9.12
C PRO A 46 0.00 -3.00 -8.89
N ASP A 47 -1.06 -3.80 -8.71
CA ASP A 47 -0.95 -5.24 -8.42
C ASP A 47 -0.09 -5.97 -9.48
N GLY A 48 0.87 -6.78 -9.01
CA GLY A 48 1.80 -7.52 -9.87
C GLY A 48 2.87 -6.69 -10.61
N MET A 49 2.95 -5.38 -10.41
CA MET A 49 3.87 -4.51 -11.16
C MET A 49 5.31 -4.59 -10.63
N SER A 50 6.13 -5.40 -11.30
CA SER A 50 7.58 -5.46 -11.07
C SER A 50 8.33 -4.31 -11.75
N VAL A 51 9.61 -4.14 -11.41
CA VAL A 51 10.52 -3.23 -12.14
C VAL A 51 10.56 -3.57 -13.64
N SER A 52 10.50 -4.85 -14.01
CA SER A 52 10.46 -5.29 -15.40
C SER A 52 9.16 -4.87 -16.10
N ALA A 53 8.01 -4.93 -15.41
CA ALA A 53 6.75 -4.44 -15.96
C ALA A 53 6.83 -2.93 -16.27
N THR A 54 7.44 -2.13 -15.39
CA THR A 54 7.65 -0.70 -15.67
C THR A 54 8.61 -0.45 -16.84
N ALA A 55 9.65 -1.28 -17.00
CA ALA A 55 10.58 -1.19 -18.11
C ALA A 55 9.89 -1.46 -19.45
N ILE A 56 9.07 -2.51 -19.52
CA ILE A 56 8.26 -2.82 -20.70
C ILE A 56 7.27 -1.69 -20.99
N ALA A 57 6.60 -1.15 -19.97
CA ALA A 57 5.66 -0.04 -20.16
C ALA A 57 6.33 1.21 -20.73
N ARG A 58 7.56 1.55 -20.32
CA ARG A 58 8.35 2.63 -20.93
C ARG A 58 8.67 2.34 -22.40
N TYR A 59 9.10 1.12 -22.70
CA TYR A 59 9.41 0.71 -24.08
C TYR A 59 8.20 0.80 -25.01
N MET A 60 7.00 0.52 -24.50
CA MET A 60 5.76 0.57 -25.29
C MET A 60 5.18 1.99 -25.48
N LEU A 61 5.82 3.03 -24.91
CA LEU A 61 5.43 4.40 -25.20
C LEU A 61 5.71 4.72 -26.67
N ASN A 62 4.70 5.23 -27.37
CA ASN A 62 4.79 5.55 -28.79
C ASN A 62 5.94 6.55 -29.05
N GLY A 63 6.87 6.20 -29.94
CA GLY A 63 8.01 7.05 -30.28
C GLY A 63 9.05 7.18 -29.17
N ASN A 64 9.21 6.16 -28.32
CA ASN A 64 10.18 6.16 -27.21
C ASN A 64 11.42 5.30 -27.46
N GLU A 65 11.85 5.18 -28.72
CA GLU A 65 13.01 4.38 -29.12
C GLU A 65 14.32 4.92 -28.51
N ASP A 66 14.39 6.23 -28.23
CA ASP A 66 15.53 6.90 -27.61
C ASP A 66 15.45 6.94 -26.06
N GLY A 67 14.35 6.46 -25.47
CA GLY A 67 14.12 6.46 -24.02
C GLY A 67 13.86 7.83 -23.40
N SER A 68 13.57 8.86 -24.20
CA SER A 68 13.32 10.22 -23.71
C SER A 68 11.97 10.38 -22.99
N ASN A 69 10.96 9.60 -23.36
CA ASN A 69 9.63 9.61 -22.73
C ASN A 69 9.63 8.80 -21.43
N LYS A 70 9.01 9.39 -20.40
CA LYS A 70 8.94 8.83 -19.04
C LYS A 70 7.49 8.55 -18.66
N LEU A 71 7.31 7.56 -17.78
CA LEU A 71 6.02 7.37 -17.12
C LEU A 71 5.82 8.48 -16.07
N VAL A 72 4.57 8.84 -15.78
CA VAL A 72 4.27 9.80 -14.69
C VAL A 72 4.86 9.31 -13.36
N MET A 73 4.84 8.00 -13.10
CA MET A 73 5.40 7.40 -11.89
C MET A 73 6.92 7.58 -11.75
N ASP A 74 7.64 7.84 -12.84
CA ASP A 74 9.11 8.02 -12.80
C ASP A 74 9.53 9.26 -12.01
N GLN A 75 8.60 10.19 -11.79
CA GLN A 75 8.83 11.39 -10.96
C GLN A 75 8.79 11.08 -9.46
N TYR A 76 8.18 9.96 -9.07
CA TYR A 76 7.95 9.59 -7.67
C TYR A 76 8.74 8.34 -7.24
N ALA A 77 9.29 7.58 -8.20
CA ALA A 77 10.02 6.35 -7.93
C ALA A 77 11.36 6.64 -7.23
N THR A 78 11.54 6.09 -6.02
CA THR A 78 12.67 6.44 -5.14
C THR A 78 13.38 5.26 -4.48
N GLY A 79 12.82 4.05 -4.51
CA GLY A 79 13.43 2.91 -3.82
C GLY A 79 12.78 1.55 -4.12
N LEU A 80 13.31 0.52 -3.47
CA LEU A 80 12.84 -0.86 -3.54
C LEU A 80 12.39 -1.32 -2.15
N ILE A 81 11.40 -2.21 -2.12
CA ILE A 81 10.89 -2.83 -0.89
C ILE A 81 10.88 -4.35 -1.05
N THR A 82 10.94 -5.07 0.08
CA THR A 82 10.77 -6.52 0.12
C THR A 82 9.33 -6.89 0.44
N THR A 83 8.71 -7.73 -0.40
CA THR A 83 7.30 -8.11 -0.30
C THR A 83 7.09 -9.53 0.25
N THR A 84 7.99 -10.03 1.10
CA THR A 84 7.84 -11.34 1.74
C THR A 84 6.61 -11.39 2.64
N TRP A 85 6.06 -12.58 2.92
CA TRP A 85 4.97 -12.78 3.88
C TRP A 85 5.46 -13.55 5.11
N ALA A 86 4.60 -13.81 6.09
CA ALA A 86 5.01 -14.35 7.39
C ALA A 86 5.77 -15.69 7.32
N HIS A 87 5.50 -16.50 6.29
CA HIS A 87 6.06 -17.85 6.15
C HIS A 87 6.76 -18.11 4.81
N GLY A 88 7.13 -17.06 4.07
CA GLY A 88 7.85 -17.29 2.82
C GLY A 88 8.27 -16.05 2.04
N PRO A 89 9.14 -16.24 1.03
CA PRO A 89 9.69 -15.16 0.24
C PRO A 89 8.71 -14.61 -0.82
N ILE A 90 7.68 -15.38 -1.19
CA ILE A 90 6.73 -15.04 -2.26
C ILE A 90 5.34 -14.86 -1.65
N THR A 91 4.81 -13.65 -1.73
CA THR A 91 3.46 -13.28 -1.26
C THR A 91 2.42 -13.44 -2.37
N ASP A 92 1.15 -13.62 -2.00
CA ASP A 92 0.00 -13.25 -2.85
C ASP A 92 -0.51 -11.84 -2.46
N SER A 93 -1.56 -11.36 -3.14
CA SER A 93 -2.09 -10.01 -2.92
C SER A 93 -2.64 -9.76 -1.51
N ALA A 94 -3.17 -10.78 -0.82
CA ALA A 94 -3.81 -10.61 0.49
C ALA A 94 -2.83 -10.23 1.63
N PRO A 95 -1.78 -11.01 1.94
CA PRO A 95 -0.77 -10.64 2.91
C PRO A 95 0.08 -9.45 2.48
N ALA A 96 0.25 -9.19 1.17
CA ALA A 96 0.91 -8.00 0.67
C ALA A 96 0.08 -6.73 0.98
N GLY A 97 -1.20 -6.74 0.61
CA GLY A 97 -2.15 -5.67 0.93
C GLY A 97 -2.27 -5.46 2.44
N THR A 98 -2.36 -6.55 3.20
CA THR A 98 -2.43 -6.50 4.66
C THR A 98 -1.17 -5.86 5.26
N ALA A 99 0.02 -6.20 4.77
CA ALA A 99 1.24 -5.56 5.26
C ALA A 99 1.25 -4.04 5.03
N TYR A 100 0.71 -3.55 3.91
CA TYR A 100 0.53 -2.11 3.70
C TYR A 100 -0.55 -1.50 4.61
N ALA A 101 -1.66 -2.22 4.81
CA ALA A 101 -2.81 -1.73 5.55
C ALA A 101 -2.57 -1.65 7.06
N ILE A 102 -1.90 -2.66 7.65
CA ILE A 102 -1.76 -2.79 9.11
C ILE A 102 -0.31 -2.70 9.59
N GLY A 103 0.68 -2.64 8.70
CA GLY A 103 2.10 -2.55 9.07
C GLY A 103 2.71 -3.85 9.63
N HIS A 104 2.01 -4.98 9.53
CA HIS A 104 2.46 -6.29 10.02
C HIS A 104 2.42 -7.36 8.92
N LYS A 105 3.36 -8.32 8.99
CA LYS A 105 3.32 -9.51 8.13
C LYS A 105 2.08 -10.34 8.44
N SER A 106 1.50 -10.93 7.40
CA SER A 106 0.26 -11.70 7.47
C SER A 106 0.41 -13.11 6.87
N LEU A 107 -0.65 -13.89 6.97
CA LEU A 107 -0.81 -15.24 6.46
C LEU A 107 -1.35 -15.22 5.02
N ASN A 108 -1.04 -16.26 4.26
CA ASN A 108 -1.54 -16.42 2.89
C ASN A 108 -3.07 -16.40 2.87
N GLY A 109 -3.62 -15.58 1.97
CA GLY A 109 -5.07 -15.41 1.82
C GLY A 109 -5.77 -14.62 2.93
N SER A 110 -5.07 -14.16 3.97
CA SER A 110 -5.69 -13.38 5.05
C SER A 110 -5.65 -11.87 4.78
N LEU A 111 -6.73 -11.20 5.18
CA LEU A 111 -6.99 -9.77 5.00
C LEU A 111 -7.07 -9.12 6.38
N GLY A 112 -6.32 -8.04 6.62
CA GLY A 112 -6.40 -7.25 7.87
C GLY A 112 -6.03 -7.98 9.16
N ILE A 113 -5.41 -9.16 9.05
CA ILE A 113 -5.06 -10.05 10.17
C ILE A 113 -3.55 -10.29 10.17
N ASP A 114 -2.89 -10.22 11.33
CA ASP A 114 -1.45 -10.49 11.44
C ASP A 114 -1.09 -11.99 11.44
N ALA A 115 0.21 -12.30 11.44
CA ALA A 115 0.72 -13.67 11.50
C ALA A 115 0.26 -14.47 12.73
N ASN A 116 -0.16 -13.80 13.81
CA ASN A 116 -0.69 -14.40 15.03
C ASN A 116 -2.22 -14.59 14.97
N LYS A 117 -2.83 -14.44 13.78
CA LYS A 117 -4.28 -14.54 13.56
C LYS A 117 -5.08 -13.48 14.34
N THR A 118 -4.47 -12.34 14.63
CA THR A 118 -5.11 -11.24 15.35
C THR A 118 -5.51 -10.15 14.35
N PRO A 119 -6.79 -9.75 14.27
CA PRO A 119 -7.21 -8.55 13.54
C PRO A 119 -6.45 -7.32 14.04
N LYS A 120 -5.94 -6.50 13.12
CA LYS A 120 -5.27 -5.24 13.43
C LYS A 120 -5.97 -4.11 12.72
N ALA A 121 -6.12 -2.98 13.40
CA ALA A 121 -6.70 -1.79 12.81
C ALA A 121 -5.93 -1.41 11.53
N THR A 122 -6.67 -1.17 10.45
CA THR A 122 -6.09 -0.73 9.18
C THR A 122 -5.80 0.77 9.22
N ILE A 123 -4.98 1.22 8.26
CA ILE A 123 -4.72 2.65 8.08
C ILE A 123 -5.98 3.44 7.72
N LEU A 124 -6.98 2.82 7.07
CA LEU A 124 -8.25 3.48 6.78
C LEU A 124 -9.10 3.64 8.04
N GLU A 125 -9.17 2.59 8.87
CA GLU A 125 -9.88 2.66 10.15
C GLU A 125 -9.23 3.68 11.08
N ALA A 126 -7.90 3.73 11.12
CA ALA A 126 -7.18 4.77 11.85
C ALA A 126 -7.48 6.17 11.30
N ALA A 127 -7.56 6.34 9.98
CA ALA A 127 -7.91 7.62 9.37
C ALA A 127 -9.35 8.06 9.69
N GLN A 128 -10.30 7.13 9.70
CA GLN A 128 -11.70 7.38 10.10
C GLN A 128 -11.80 7.79 11.56
N LEU A 129 -11.06 7.12 12.46
CA LEU A 129 -11.00 7.50 13.88
C LEU A 129 -10.47 8.93 14.10
N GLU A 130 -9.59 9.39 13.22
CA GLU A 130 -9.08 10.76 13.17
C GLU A 130 -10.00 11.74 12.42
N GLY A 131 -11.22 11.32 12.06
CA GLY A 131 -12.21 12.13 11.36
C GLY A 131 -11.85 12.48 9.92
N LYS A 132 -10.97 11.69 9.27
CA LYS A 132 -10.61 11.87 7.87
C LYS A 132 -11.56 11.10 6.97
N ALA A 133 -11.85 11.68 5.81
CA ALA A 133 -12.53 10.96 4.75
C ALA A 133 -11.62 9.84 4.20
N VAL A 134 -12.22 8.71 3.85
CA VAL A 134 -11.51 7.54 3.29
C VAL A 134 -12.17 7.02 2.02
N GLY A 135 -11.35 6.47 1.14
CA GLY A 135 -11.81 5.90 -0.12
C GLY A 135 -11.04 4.66 -0.53
N LEU A 136 -11.76 3.74 -1.18
CA LEU A 136 -11.23 2.54 -1.81
C LEU A 136 -11.64 2.54 -3.28
N ILE A 137 -10.63 2.48 -4.14
CA ILE A 137 -10.80 2.51 -5.59
C ILE A 137 -10.02 1.36 -6.17
N ALA A 138 -10.70 0.49 -6.90
CA ALA A 138 -10.10 -0.65 -7.58
C ALA A 138 -10.66 -0.79 -9.00
N THR A 139 -9.82 -1.28 -9.91
CA THR A 139 -10.27 -1.75 -11.23
C THR A 139 -10.79 -3.19 -11.17
N SER A 140 -10.50 -3.91 -10.08
CA SER A 140 -11.04 -5.23 -9.76
C SER A 140 -12.36 -5.13 -8.98
N GLU A 141 -12.85 -6.26 -8.50
CA GLU A 141 -13.88 -6.27 -7.47
C GLU A 141 -13.38 -5.54 -6.22
N PHE A 142 -14.23 -4.76 -5.57
CA PHE A 142 -13.84 -4.08 -4.32
C PHE A 142 -13.63 -5.07 -3.15
N MET A 143 -14.15 -6.30 -3.27
CA MET A 143 -13.90 -7.42 -2.34
C MET A 143 -12.61 -8.18 -2.67
N HIS A 144 -11.95 -7.88 -3.80
CA HIS A 144 -10.68 -8.52 -4.13
C HIS A 144 -9.63 -8.18 -3.05
N ALA A 145 -8.61 -9.03 -2.90
CA ALA A 145 -7.73 -8.96 -1.73
C ALA A 145 -7.04 -7.61 -1.52
N THR A 146 -6.60 -6.94 -2.59
CA THR A 146 -5.87 -5.68 -2.49
C THR A 146 -6.69 -4.56 -1.87
N PRO A 147 -7.91 -4.23 -2.36
CA PRO A 147 -8.78 -3.28 -1.66
C PRO A 147 -9.29 -3.83 -0.32
N ALA A 148 -9.71 -5.09 -0.25
CA ALA A 148 -10.32 -5.66 0.95
C ALA A 148 -9.35 -5.72 2.15
N ALA A 149 -8.05 -5.84 1.93
CA ALA A 149 -7.06 -5.83 3.02
C ALA A 149 -7.03 -4.53 3.84
N PHE A 150 -7.57 -3.43 3.30
CA PHE A 150 -7.64 -2.13 3.97
C PHE A 150 -8.96 -1.90 4.72
N SER A 151 -9.95 -2.77 4.57
CA SER A 151 -11.33 -2.55 5.03
C SER A 151 -12.07 -3.83 5.42
N SER A 152 -11.33 -4.91 5.68
CA SER A 152 -11.88 -6.14 6.21
C SER A 152 -10.84 -6.92 7.01
N HIS A 153 -11.32 -7.71 7.95
CA HIS A 153 -10.55 -8.68 8.72
C HIS A 153 -11.14 -10.08 8.48
N GLU A 154 -10.47 -10.85 7.64
CA GLU A 154 -10.95 -12.18 7.24
C GLU A 154 -9.76 -13.09 6.92
N MET A 155 -9.80 -14.33 7.42
CA MET A 155 -8.75 -15.33 7.23
C MET A 155 -8.70 -15.84 5.78
N LYS A 156 -9.83 -15.79 5.06
CA LYS A 156 -9.96 -16.26 3.68
C LYS A 156 -10.47 -15.16 2.75
N ARG A 157 -9.57 -14.67 1.88
CA ARG A 157 -9.87 -13.70 0.81
C ARG A 157 -11.00 -14.11 -0.14
N SER A 158 -11.43 -15.37 -0.13
CA SER A 158 -12.55 -15.88 -0.94
C SER A 158 -13.93 -15.64 -0.32
N ASN A 159 -14.03 -15.23 0.95
CA ASN A 159 -15.30 -15.03 1.65
C ASN A 159 -15.96 -13.69 1.27
N TYR A 160 -16.32 -13.55 -0.01
CA TYR A 160 -16.73 -12.27 -0.60
C TYR A 160 -17.97 -11.66 0.09
N ALA A 161 -18.96 -12.46 0.50
CA ALA A 161 -20.13 -11.94 1.20
C ALA A 161 -19.74 -11.29 2.54
N THR A 162 -18.98 -12.00 3.38
CA THR A 162 -18.48 -11.46 4.66
C THR A 162 -17.60 -10.22 4.45
N ILE A 163 -16.73 -10.25 3.45
CA ILE A 163 -15.87 -9.11 3.11
C ILE A 163 -16.72 -7.91 2.67
N ALA A 164 -17.70 -8.09 1.78
CA ALA A 164 -18.58 -7.02 1.35
C ALA A 164 -19.39 -6.43 2.51
N GLU A 165 -19.93 -7.28 3.38
CA GLU A 165 -20.68 -6.85 4.56
C GLU A 165 -19.80 -5.99 5.49
N GLN A 166 -18.56 -6.41 5.76
CA GLN A 166 -17.62 -5.62 6.55
C GLN A 166 -17.34 -4.26 5.89
N ILE A 167 -16.97 -4.26 4.61
CA ILE A 167 -16.65 -3.03 3.85
C ILE A 167 -17.82 -2.05 3.85
N LEU A 168 -19.04 -2.53 3.58
CA LEU A 168 -20.23 -1.69 3.49
C LEU A 168 -20.65 -1.09 4.83
N ASN A 169 -20.37 -1.80 5.94
CA ASN A 169 -20.66 -1.33 7.29
C ASN A 169 -19.53 -0.47 7.89
N GLN A 170 -18.40 -0.31 7.19
CA GLN A 170 -17.44 0.74 7.51
C GLN A 170 -17.94 2.10 7.02
N ASP A 171 -17.44 3.18 7.64
CA ASP A 171 -17.79 4.55 7.26
C ASP A 171 -16.99 5.04 6.03
N ILE A 172 -16.96 4.24 4.96
CA ILE A 172 -16.21 4.57 3.73
C ILE A 172 -16.99 5.63 2.94
N ASP A 173 -16.31 6.71 2.54
CA ASP A 173 -16.91 7.79 1.74
C ASP A 173 -16.97 7.42 0.25
N VAL A 174 -15.90 6.85 -0.28
CA VAL A 174 -15.80 6.55 -1.72
C VAL A 174 -15.44 5.08 -1.92
N LEU A 175 -16.35 4.29 -2.47
CA LEU A 175 -16.13 2.88 -2.79
C LEU A 175 -16.34 2.64 -4.28
N LEU A 176 -15.27 2.57 -5.06
CA LEU A 176 -15.34 2.41 -6.51
C LEU A 176 -14.70 1.08 -6.91
N GLY A 177 -15.47 0.23 -7.61
CA GLY A 177 -14.93 -1.00 -8.14
C GLY A 177 -15.97 -1.81 -8.91
N THR A 178 -15.65 -3.07 -9.15
CA THR A 178 -16.58 -4.01 -9.78
C THR A 178 -17.10 -5.02 -8.75
N GLY A 179 -17.83 -6.04 -9.20
CA GLY A 179 -18.05 -7.24 -8.39
C GLY A 179 -19.33 -7.27 -7.56
N VAL A 180 -20.21 -6.27 -7.63
CA VAL A 180 -21.51 -6.31 -6.94
C VAL A 180 -22.29 -7.60 -7.25
N SER A 181 -22.18 -8.13 -8.48
CA SER A 181 -22.85 -9.36 -8.91
C SER A 181 -22.10 -10.66 -8.55
N LYS A 182 -20.94 -10.60 -7.88
CA LYS A 182 -20.17 -11.78 -7.46
C LYS A 182 -20.71 -12.48 -6.23
N VAL A 183 -21.53 -11.77 -5.45
CA VAL A 183 -22.24 -12.33 -4.30
C VAL A 183 -23.69 -12.53 -4.68
N ASP A 184 -24.24 -13.70 -4.39
CA ASP A 184 -25.67 -13.96 -4.62
C ASP A 184 -26.48 -13.03 -3.71
N THR A 185 -27.49 -12.35 -4.24
CA THR A 185 -28.33 -11.43 -3.47
C THR A 185 -29.14 -12.13 -2.37
N LYS A 186 -29.32 -13.45 -2.45
CA LYS A 186 -29.89 -14.26 -1.37
C LYS A 186 -28.93 -14.44 -0.20
N GLU A 187 -27.62 -14.38 -0.46
CA GLU A 187 -26.59 -14.42 0.57
C GLU A 187 -26.36 -13.03 1.17
N LEU A 188 -26.22 -12.01 0.31
CA LEU A 188 -26.08 -10.61 0.72
C LEU A 188 -26.54 -9.65 -0.39
N ASP A 189 -27.54 -8.80 -0.09
CA ASP A 189 -27.92 -7.71 -1.00
C ASP A 189 -27.02 -6.48 -0.79
N ILE A 190 -25.88 -6.48 -1.48
CA ILE A 190 -24.88 -5.40 -1.45
C ILE A 190 -25.50 -4.03 -1.74
N LEU A 191 -26.43 -3.95 -2.71
CA LEU A 191 -27.02 -2.66 -3.10
C LEU A 191 -28.05 -2.16 -2.09
N ALA A 192 -28.81 -3.06 -1.46
CA ALA A 192 -29.70 -2.69 -0.37
C ALA A 192 -28.92 -2.15 0.84
N ILE A 193 -27.85 -2.84 1.25
CA ILE A 193 -27.01 -2.42 2.38
C ILE A 193 -26.30 -1.11 2.07
N ALA A 194 -25.74 -0.94 0.87
CA ALA A 194 -25.11 0.30 0.47
C ALA A 194 -26.11 1.48 0.57
N LYS A 195 -27.34 1.30 0.06
CA LYS A 195 -28.37 2.34 0.15
C LYS A 195 -28.79 2.62 1.60
N SER A 196 -28.93 1.60 2.45
CA SER A 196 -29.25 1.81 3.86
C SER A 196 -28.15 2.56 4.61
N ASN A 197 -26.89 2.37 4.18
CA ASN A 197 -25.71 3.03 4.75
C ASN A 197 -25.43 4.39 4.08
N GLY A 198 -26.35 4.89 3.26
CA GLY A 198 -26.34 6.25 2.72
C GLY A 198 -25.53 6.43 1.44
N PHE A 199 -25.11 5.35 0.78
CA PHE A 199 -24.39 5.45 -0.49
C PHE A 199 -25.33 5.83 -1.64
N GLU A 200 -24.91 6.84 -2.40
CA GLU A 200 -25.41 7.03 -3.76
C GLU A 200 -24.76 5.99 -4.69
N ILE A 201 -25.56 5.35 -5.53
CA ILE A 201 -25.06 4.32 -6.44
C ILE A 201 -24.84 4.93 -7.82
N ALA A 202 -23.61 4.85 -8.33
CA ALA A 202 -23.25 5.24 -9.68
C ALA A 202 -22.83 4.01 -10.50
N SER A 203 -23.41 3.84 -11.68
CA SER A 203 -23.22 2.65 -12.53
C SER A 203 -22.41 2.95 -13.79
N ASN A 204 -22.15 4.22 -14.08
CA ASN A 204 -21.40 4.65 -15.26
C ASN A 204 -20.74 6.01 -15.02
N LYS A 205 -19.87 6.40 -15.96
CA LYS A 205 -19.13 7.67 -15.92
C LYS A 205 -20.05 8.89 -15.77
N THR A 206 -21.17 8.92 -16.49
CA THR A 206 -22.10 10.06 -16.49
C THR A 206 -22.77 10.23 -15.12
N GLU A 207 -23.22 9.13 -14.51
CA GLU A 207 -23.78 9.15 -13.15
C GLU A 207 -22.73 9.59 -12.13
N MET A 208 -21.51 9.03 -12.20
CA MET A 208 -20.42 9.40 -11.30
C MET A 208 -20.07 10.89 -11.40
N GLN A 209 -20.00 11.45 -12.62
CA GLN A 209 -19.67 12.86 -12.84
C GLN A 209 -20.78 13.83 -12.38
N LYS A 210 -22.02 13.36 -12.28
CA LYS A 210 -23.15 14.15 -11.78
C LYS A 210 -23.32 14.10 -10.27
N SER A 211 -22.73 13.08 -9.63
CA SER A 211 -22.87 12.86 -8.20
C SER A 211 -22.20 13.96 -7.39
N ASN A 212 -22.90 14.46 -6.37
CA ASN A 212 -22.35 15.31 -5.32
C ASN A 212 -22.49 14.64 -3.94
N ALA A 213 -22.70 13.33 -3.92
CA ALA A 213 -22.89 12.58 -2.69
C ALA A 213 -21.62 12.57 -1.85
N LYS A 214 -21.80 12.62 -0.53
CA LYS A 214 -20.70 12.43 0.43
C LYS A 214 -20.26 10.96 0.48
N LYS A 215 -21.19 10.05 0.24
CA LYS A 215 -20.97 8.61 0.14
C LYS A 215 -21.36 8.09 -1.24
N THR A 216 -20.43 7.47 -1.95
CA THR A 216 -20.67 6.97 -3.31
C THR A 216 -20.13 5.56 -3.49
N LEU A 217 -20.99 4.66 -3.96
CA LEU A 217 -20.62 3.33 -4.43
C LEU A 217 -20.68 3.31 -5.96
N GLY A 218 -19.52 3.18 -6.59
CA GLY A 218 -19.39 2.93 -8.02
C GLY A 218 -19.50 1.44 -8.30
N LYS A 219 -20.59 1.01 -8.97
CA LYS A 219 -20.75 -0.38 -9.44
C LYS A 219 -20.42 -0.47 -10.92
N PHE A 220 -19.13 -0.51 -11.22
CA PHE A 220 -18.67 -0.56 -12.60
C PHE A 220 -18.57 -2.02 -13.06
N PHE A 221 -18.84 -2.27 -14.34
CA PHE A 221 -18.89 -3.58 -14.95
C PHE A 221 -18.01 -3.59 -16.19
#